data_AF-A0A395NFX8-F1
#
_entry.id   AF-A0A395NFX8-F1
#
_cell.length_a   1.000
_cell.length_b   1.000
_cell.length_c   1.000
_cell.angle_alpha   90.00
_cell.angle_beta   90.00
_cell.angle_gamma   90.00
#
_symmetry.space_group_name_H-M   'P 1'
#
loop_
_entity.id
_entity.type
_entity.pdbx_description
1 polymer ?
#
loop_
_entity_poly.entity_id
_entity_poly.type
_entity_poly.pdbx_seq_one_letter_code
_entity_poly.pdbx_strand_id
1 'polypeptide(L)'
;MSMADGYARLTGKPQCVIVHVDVGTQALGVAVHNASSGHAPVLIFAGMSPFTQEGEMRGSRTEFIHWLQDVPDQKAILGQYCRYAAEIKTGVNIKQMVNRALQFSRSAPQGPVYLCAAREVMEADIKPYSIKQELWDPVLLGGLPSRAASHIAQSLANAKSPLIVTGYSGRNHSIPDALVELADTIKALHILDTAGSDMCFPGNHPAWLGVRQGADDSITEADVILVLDCDVPWIQTRCKPNPNAEIYHIDADPLKRRMPLFYIQSDARYLADGLTSVWQILEDLKRGESAKILAMKNQTEAEESRHNLTLLESNVSLARPSRFQMGVLAQAI
;
A
#
# COMPACT_ATOMS: atom_id res chain seq x y z
N MET A 1 -13.43 5.05 -17.17
CA MET A 1 -12.55 4.30 -16.25
C MET A 1 -11.52 5.19 -15.56
N SER A 2 -10.62 5.88 -16.29
CA SER A 2 -9.56 6.69 -15.65
C SER A 2 -10.08 7.79 -14.71
N MET A 3 -11.20 8.44 -15.04
CA MET A 3 -11.86 9.39 -14.13
C MET A 3 -12.35 8.73 -12.84
N ALA A 4 -12.93 7.52 -12.95
CA ALA A 4 -13.40 6.74 -11.82
C ALA A 4 -12.24 6.29 -10.93
N ASP A 5 -11.15 5.82 -11.53
CA ASP A 5 -9.90 5.43 -10.86
C ASP A 5 -9.32 6.61 -10.05
N GLY A 6 -9.07 7.74 -10.69
CA GLY A 6 -8.51 8.92 -10.03
C GLY A 6 -9.40 9.46 -8.90
N TYR A 7 -10.71 9.55 -9.12
CA TYR A 7 -11.66 9.99 -8.09
C TYR A 7 -11.68 9.02 -6.90
N ALA A 8 -11.67 7.72 -7.17
CA ALA A 8 -11.69 6.68 -6.13
C ALA A 8 -10.42 6.70 -5.27
N ARG A 9 -9.24 6.89 -5.88
CA ARG A 9 -7.98 7.01 -5.12
C ARG A 9 -7.92 8.25 -4.25
N LEU A 10 -8.42 9.38 -4.74
CA LEU A 10 -8.42 10.63 -3.97
C LEU A 10 -9.41 10.58 -2.80
N THR A 11 -10.60 10.00 -3.02
CA THR A 11 -11.74 10.14 -2.09
C THR A 11 -12.06 8.88 -1.30
N GLY A 12 -11.51 7.72 -1.68
CA GLY A 12 -11.92 6.41 -1.19
C GLY A 12 -13.34 5.97 -1.61
N LYS A 13 -14.06 6.77 -2.41
CA LYS A 13 -15.45 6.50 -2.81
C LYS A 13 -15.52 5.86 -4.19
N PRO A 14 -16.11 4.67 -4.33
CA PRO A 14 -16.22 4.02 -5.63
C PRO A 14 -17.11 4.79 -6.59
N GLN A 15 -16.71 4.84 -7.85
CA GLN A 15 -17.52 5.34 -8.96
C GLN A 15 -18.03 4.18 -9.82
N CYS A 16 -19.14 4.42 -10.52
CA CYS A 16 -19.68 3.46 -11.48
C CYS A 16 -19.21 3.79 -12.90
N VAL A 17 -18.72 2.78 -13.61
CA VAL A 17 -18.36 2.84 -15.02
C VAL A 17 -19.30 1.92 -15.78
N ILE A 18 -20.16 2.48 -16.61
CA ILE A 18 -21.10 1.74 -17.44
C ILE A 18 -20.51 1.61 -18.84
N VAL A 19 -20.44 0.38 -19.35
CA VAL A 19 -19.99 0.10 -20.72
C VAL A 19 -21.02 -0.74 -21.45
N HIS A 20 -20.83 -0.82 -22.77
CA HIS A 20 -21.58 -1.73 -23.61
C HIS A 20 -21.26 -3.21 -23.24
N VAL A 21 -21.90 -4.15 -23.95
CA VAL A 21 -21.62 -5.59 -23.82
C VAL A 21 -20.17 -5.92 -24.22
N ASP A 22 -19.82 -7.20 -24.31
CA ASP A 22 -18.56 -7.77 -24.81
C ASP A 22 -17.48 -6.78 -25.27
N VAL A 23 -17.57 -6.17 -26.46
CA VAL A 23 -16.52 -5.26 -26.99
C VAL A 23 -16.25 -4.04 -26.10
N GLY A 24 -17.27 -3.51 -25.42
CA GLY A 24 -17.13 -2.44 -24.44
C GLY A 24 -16.42 -2.92 -23.18
N THR A 25 -16.66 -4.18 -22.78
CA THR A 25 -15.94 -4.84 -21.68
C THR A 25 -14.47 -5.07 -22.05
N GLN A 26 -14.19 -5.56 -23.26
CA GLN A 26 -12.83 -5.77 -23.77
C GLN A 26 -12.04 -4.45 -23.83
N ALA A 27 -12.67 -3.36 -24.29
CA ALA A 27 -12.05 -2.04 -24.37
C ALA A 27 -11.57 -1.49 -23.01
N LEU A 28 -12.09 -2.00 -21.89
CA LEU A 28 -11.67 -1.56 -20.55
C LEU A 28 -10.40 -2.26 -20.03
N GLY A 29 -9.93 -3.36 -20.66
CA GLY A 29 -8.95 -4.27 -20.07
C GLY A 29 -7.74 -3.59 -19.41
N VAL A 30 -7.05 -2.71 -20.15
CA VAL A 30 -5.86 -1.99 -19.65
C VAL A 30 -6.20 -1.10 -18.44
N ALA A 31 -7.33 -0.41 -18.48
CA ALA A 31 -7.73 0.48 -17.41
C ALA A 31 -8.20 -0.28 -16.16
N VAL A 32 -8.83 -1.45 -16.32
CA VAL A 32 -9.19 -2.33 -15.19
C VAL A 32 -7.94 -2.93 -14.54
N HIS A 33 -6.95 -3.33 -15.34
CA HIS A 33 -5.66 -3.77 -14.81
C HIS A 33 -5.05 -2.69 -13.90
N ASN A 34 -4.98 -1.44 -14.37
CA ASN A 34 -4.37 -0.35 -13.60
C ASN A 34 -5.14 -0.04 -12.31
N ALA A 35 -6.47 -0.03 -12.35
CA ALA A 35 -7.29 0.11 -11.14
C ALA A 35 -7.10 -1.08 -10.19
N SER A 36 -6.97 -2.29 -10.71
CA SER A 36 -6.74 -3.49 -9.90
C SER A 36 -5.39 -3.48 -9.20
N SER A 37 -4.32 -3.13 -9.92
CA SER A 37 -2.96 -3.02 -9.39
C SER A 37 -2.78 -1.83 -8.45
N GLY A 38 -3.50 -0.74 -8.72
CA GLY A 38 -3.56 0.43 -7.85
C GLY A 38 -4.54 0.35 -6.69
N HIS A 39 -5.24 -0.79 -6.53
CA HIS A 39 -6.24 -1.02 -5.49
C HIS A 39 -7.37 0.03 -5.49
N ALA A 40 -7.77 0.54 -6.66
CA ALA A 40 -8.82 1.55 -6.76
C ALA A 40 -10.22 0.90 -6.72
N PRO A 41 -11.10 1.31 -5.78
CA PRO A 41 -12.45 0.78 -5.71
C PRO A 41 -13.30 1.34 -6.84
N VAL A 42 -13.74 0.51 -7.80
CA VAL A 42 -14.59 0.91 -8.94
C VAL A 42 -15.63 -0.16 -9.22
N LEU A 43 -16.88 0.23 -9.47
CA LEU A 43 -17.93 -0.68 -9.96
C LEU A 43 -18.05 -0.55 -11.49
N ILE A 44 -17.83 -1.63 -12.21
CA ILE A 44 -18.05 -1.72 -13.65
C ILE A 44 -19.37 -2.43 -13.89
N PHE A 45 -20.22 -1.85 -14.71
CA PHE A 45 -21.46 -2.47 -15.17
C PHE A 45 -21.49 -2.58 -16.68
N ALA A 46 -21.87 -3.76 -17.19
CA ALA A 46 -22.04 -4.00 -18.62
C ALA A 46 -23.36 -4.74 -18.89
N GLY A 47 -23.96 -4.46 -20.04
CA GLY A 47 -25.03 -5.34 -20.54
C GLY A 47 -24.45 -6.70 -20.97
N MET A 48 -25.34 -7.67 -21.18
CA MET A 48 -25.10 -8.88 -21.95
C MET A 48 -26.15 -8.99 -23.05
N SER A 49 -25.82 -9.71 -24.11
CA SER A 49 -26.77 -10.06 -25.15
C SER A 49 -27.96 -10.82 -24.58
N PRO A 50 -29.15 -10.73 -25.21
CA PRO A 50 -30.32 -11.44 -24.75
C PRO A 50 -30.16 -12.97 -24.82
N PHE A 51 -30.73 -13.68 -23.85
CA PHE A 51 -30.78 -15.16 -23.82
C PHE A 51 -32.06 -15.75 -24.44
N THR A 52 -32.94 -14.90 -24.97
CA THR A 52 -34.19 -15.25 -25.68
C THR A 52 -34.22 -14.61 -27.08
N GLN A 53 -34.88 -15.23 -28.06
CA GLN A 53 -34.74 -14.84 -29.48
C GLN A 53 -36.06 -14.48 -30.17
N GLU A 54 -37.13 -15.25 -29.95
CA GLU A 54 -38.40 -15.15 -30.68
C GLU A 54 -39.43 -14.23 -30.01
N GLY A 55 -39.01 -13.40 -29.04
CA GLY A 55 -39.90 -12.50 -28.31
C GLY A 55 -40.57 -13.17 -27.12
N GLU A 56 -39.97 -14.23 -26.58
CA GLU A 56 -40.42 -14.96 -25.39
C GLU A 56 -40.46 -14.06 -24.15
N MET A 57 -39.62 -13.02 -24.13
CA MET A 57 -39.54 -12.05 -23.04
C MET A 57 -39.35 -10.63 -23.57
N ARG A 58 -39.75 -9.64 -22.75
CA ARG A 58 -39.33 -8.26 -22.98
C ARG A 58 -37.81 -8.20 -22.91
N GLY A 59 -37.18 -7.73 -23.99
CA GLY A 59 -35.73 -7.67 -24.11
C GLY A 59 -35.10 -8.79 -24.95
N SER A 60 -35.88 -9.69 -25.58
CA SER A 60 -35.38 -10.67 -26.55
C SER A 60 -34.56 -10.03 -27.69
N ARG A 61 -33.85 -10.86 -28.47
CA ARG A 61 -32.98 -10.38 -29.56
C ARG A 61 -33.75 -9.58 -30.61
N THR A 62 -33.32 -8.34 -30.83
CA THR A 62 -33.86 -7.46 -31.89
C THR A 62 -32.80 -6.89 -32.83
N GLU A 63 -31.52 -6.98 -32.49
CA GLU A 63 -30.42 -6.34 -33.24
C GLU A 63 -29.38 -7.37 -33.69
N PHE A 64 -28.84 -7.20 -34.90
CA PHE A 64 -27.78 -8.05 -35.47
C PHE A 64 -26.61 -8.29 -34.51
N ILE A 65 -26.23 -7.26 -33.75
CA ILE A 65 -25.08 -7.33 -32.85
C ILE A 65 -25.29 -8.26 -31.65
N HIS A 66 -26.55 -8.56 -31.29
CA HIS A 66 -26.84 -9.50 -30.20
C HIS A 66 -26.31 -10.91 -30.48
N TRP A 67 -26.12 -11.31 -31.74
CA TRP A 67 -25.52 -12.61 -32.08
C TRP A 67 -24.00 -12.56 -32.11
N LEU A 68 -23.41 -11.46 -32.57
CA LEU A 68 -21.96 -11.37 -32.72
C LEU A 68 -21.22 -10.99 -31.44
N GLN A 69 -21.90 -10.35 -30.49
CA GLN A 69 -21.34 -9.92 -29.21
C GLN A 69 -21.89 -10.73 -28.02
N ASP A 70 -22.33 -11.96 -28.29
CA ASP A 70 -22.75 -12.90 -27.26
C ASP A 70 -21.67 -13.96 -27.02
N VAL A 71 -20.81 -13.68 -26.05
CA VAL A 71 -19.69 -14.54 -25.69
C VAL A 71 -20.08 -15.49 -24.54
N PRO A 72 -19.54 -16.73 -24.48
CA PRO A 72 -19.92 -17.70 -23.47
C PRO A 72 -19.71 -17.26 -22.02
N ASP A 73 -18.66 -16.48 -21.75
CA ASP A 73 -18.40 -15.90 -20.43
C ASP A 73 -17.75 -14.51 -20.53
N GLN A 74 -18.60 -13.47 -20.62
CA GLN A 74 -18.14 -12.08 -20.67
C GLN A 74 -17.40 -11.65 -19.40
N LYS A 75 -17.71 -12.25 -18.24
CA LYS A 75 -17.06 -11.89 -16.97
C LYS A 75 -15.62 -12.36 -16.93
N ALA A 76 -15.31 -13.48 -17.58
CA ALA A 76 -13.95 -14.01 -17.66
C ALA A 76 -12.96 -13.02 -18.31
N ILE A 77 -13.44 -12.13 -19.18
CA ILE A 77 -12.63 -11.09 -19.86
C ILE A 77 -11.89 -10.21 -18.84
N LEU A 78 -12.56 -9.82 -17.75
CA LEU A 78 -11.99 -8.91 -16.73
C LEU A 78 -11.84 -9.57 -15.35
N GLY A 79 -12.29 -10.82 -15.20
CA GLY A 79 -12.43 -11.51 -13.92
C GLY A 79 -11.13 -11.60 -13.13
N GLN A 80 -9.99 -11.80 -13.80
CA GLN A 80 -8.68 -11.90 -13.16
C GLN A 80 -8.24 -10.60 -12.46
N TYR A 81 -8.81 -9.46 -12.85
CA TYR A 81 -8.50 -8.15 -12.28
C TYR A 81 -9.54 -7.69 -11.26
N CYS A 82 -10.70 -8.34 -11.18
CA CYS A 82 -11.79 -7.91 -10.30
C CYS A 82 -11.73 -8.60 -8.93
N ARG A 83 -12.09 -7.90 -7.87
CA ARG A 83 -12.30 -8.49 -6.53
C ARG A 83 -13.59 -9.31 -6.46
N TYR A 84 -14.54 -8.98 -7.33
CA TYR A 84 -15.82 -9.66 -7.49
C TYR A 84 -16.30 -9.48 -8.92
N ALA A 85 -16.66 -10.56 -9.59
CA ALA A 85 -17.25 -10.56 -10.92
C ALA A 85 -18.49 -11.45 -10.92
N ALA A 86 -19.65 -10.90 -11.28
CA ALA A 86 -20.90 -11.64 -11.23
C ALA A 86 -21.92 -11.20 -12.28
N GLU A 87 -22.81 -12.12 -12.62
CA GLU A 87 -23.95 -11.86 -13.49
C GLU A 87 -25.19 -11.67 -12.61
N ILE A 88 -25.96 -10.63 -12.90
CA ILE A 88 -27.26 -10.39 -12.32
C ILE A 88 -28.26 -11.21 -13.14
N LYS A 89 -28.82 -12.23 -12.50
CA LYS A 89 -29.79 -13.16 -13.11
C LYS A 89 -31.25 -12.69 -12.99
N THR A 90 -31.53 -11.72 -12.12
CA THR A 90 -32.87 -11.17 -11.89
C THR A 90 -32.78 -9.79 -11.24
N GLY A 91 -33.76 -8.92 -11.50
CA GLY A 91 -33.88 -7.63 -10.82
C GLY A 91 -34.36 -7.74 -9.37
N VAL A 92 -34.90 -8.89 -8.95
CA VAL A 92 -35.55 -9.05 -7.62
C VAL A 92 -34.58 -8.85 -6.44
N ASN A 93 -33.28 -9.14 -6.62
CA ASN A 93 -32.25 -8.97 -5.59
C ASN A 93 -31.11 -8.02 -6.04
N ILE A 94 -31.38 -7.12 -6.98
CA ILE A 94 -30.38 -6.21 -7.56
C ILE A 94 -29.67 -5.34 -6.51
N LYS A 95 -30.41 -4.80 -5.53
CA LYS A 95 -29.84 -3.94 -4.48
C LYS A 95 -28.80 -4.68 -3.63
N GLN A 96 -29.02 -5.96 -3.35
CA GLN A 96 -28.08 -6.82 -2.63
C GLN A 96 -26.87 -7.16 -3.49
N MET A 97 -27.06 -7.45 -4.78
CA MET A 97 -25.96 -7.73 -5.71
C MET A 97 -25.02 -6.53 -5.88
N VAL A 98 -25.58 -5.33 -6.08
CA VAL A 98 -24.80 -4.09 -6.24
C VAL A 98 -24.05 -3.75 -4.96
N ASN A 99 -24.71 -3.79 -3.80
CA ASN A 99 -24.02 -3.49 -2.54
C ASN A 99 -22.98 -4.54 -2.16
N ARG A 100 -23.23 -5.82 -2.46
CA ARG A 100 -22.20 -6.87 -2.31
C ARG A 100 -20.97 -6.55 -3.15
N ALA A 101 -21.15 -6.18 -4.42
CA ALA A 101 -20.04 -5.80 -5.28
C ALA A 101 -19.29 -4.57 -4.72
N LEU A 102 -20.01 -3.53 -4.28
CA LEU A 102 -19.40 -2.35 -3.67
C LEU A 102 -18.70 -2.64 -2.33
N GLN A 103 -19.16 -3.63 -1.57
CA GLN A 103 -18.48 -4.09 -0.37
C GLN A 103 -17.16 -4.78 -0.72
N PHE A 104 -17.15 -5.66 -1.74
CA PHE A 104 -15.91 -6.25 -2.26
C PHE A 104 -14.93 -5.20 -2.80
N SER A 105 -15.41 -4.17 -3.49
CA SER A 105 -14.51 -3.17 -4.08
C SER A 105 -13.79 -2.34 -3.03
N ARG A 106 -14.47 -2.04 -1.91
CA ARG A 106 -13.96 -1.18 -0.82
C ARG A 106 -13.28 -1.93 0.31
N SER A 107 -13.50 -3.24 0.45
CA SER A 107 -12.81 -4.07 1.45
C SER A 107 -11.38 -4.37 1.00
N ALA A 108 -10.47 -4.52 1.94
CA ALA A 108 -9.08 -4.81 1.63
C ALA A 108 -8.87 -6.25 1.10
N PRO A 109 -8.00 -6.47 0.08
CA PRO A 109 -7.39 -5.45 -0.78
C PRO A 109 -8.43 -4.83 -1.72
N GLN A 110 -8.52 -3.50 -1.74
CA GLN A 110 -9.46 -2.76 -2.59
C GLN A 110 -9.20 -3.03 -4.08
N GLY A 111 -10.21 -2.81 -4.92
CA GLY A 111 -10.07 -2.97 -6.36
C GLY A 111 -11.39 -2.93 -7.14
N PRO A 112 -11.32 -3.11 -8.47
CA PRO A 112 -12.50 -3.06 -9.31
C PRO A 112 -13.40 -4.29 -9.08
N VAL A 113 -14.69 -4.11 -9.33
CA VAL A 113 -15.69 -5.18 -9.36
C VAL A 113 -16.52 -5.06 -10.62
N TYR A 114 -17.01 -6.18 -11.13
CA TYR A 114 -17.70 -6.25 -12.41
C TYR A 114 -19.07 -6.91 -12.24
N LEU A 115 -20.12 -6.22 -12.65
CA LEU A 115 -21.46 -6.77 -12.74
C LEU A 115 -21.93 -6.72 -14.19
N CYS A 116 -22.58 -7.77 -14.65
CA CYS A 116 -23.23 -7.78 -15.95
C CYS A 116 -24.65 -8.31 -15.88
N ALA A 117 -25.50 -7.93 -16.81
CA ALA A 117 -26.90 -8.37 -16.85
C ALA A 117 -27.39 -8.50 -18.29
N ALA A 118 -28.06 -9.61 -18.61
CA ALA A 118 -28.76 -9.76 -19.88
C ALA A 118 -29.89 -8.72 -20.01
N ARG A 119 -30.21 -8.38 -21.26
CA ARG A 119 -31.22 -7.37 -21.57
C ARG A 119 -32.58 -7.67 -20.95
N GLU A 120 -33.03 -8.92 -20.98
CA GLU A 120 -34.29 -9.34 -20.38
C GLU A 120 -34.32 -9.10 -18.87
N VAL A 121 -33.18 -9.27 -18.19
CA VAL A 121 -33.07 -9.00 -16.75
C VAL A 121 -33.16 -7.51 -16.46
N MET A 122 -32.51 -6.67 -17.28
CA MET A 122 -32.57 -5.21 -17.14
C MET A 122 -33.95 -4.66 -17.49
N GLU A 123 -34.63 -5.28 -18.46
CA GLU A 123 -35.98 -4.90 -18.86
C GLU A 123 -37.07 -5.56 -18.01
N ALA A 124 -36.75 -6.35 -16.97
CA ALA A 124 -37.78 -6.96 -16.13
C ALA A 124 -38.48 -5.93 -15.22
N ASP A 125 -39.81 -5.98 -15.17
CA ASP A 125 -40.57 -5.22 -14.16
C ASP A 125 -40.37 -5.85 -12.78
N ILE A 126 -40.04 -5.01 -11.79
CA ILE A 126 -39.91 -5.44 -10.40
C ILE A 126 -40.79 -4.58 -9.49
N LYS A 127 -41.25 -5.18 -8.38
CA LYS A 127 -41.83 -4.41 -7.29
C LYS A 127 -40.71 -3.62 -6.60
N PRO A 128 -40.83 -2.29 -6.46
CA PRO A 128 -39.85 -1.52 -5.71
C PRO A 128 -39.70 -2.04 -4.28
N TYR A 129 -38.46 -2.13 -3.81
CA TYR A 129 -38.14 -2.56 -2.44
C TYR A 129 -36.94 -1.76 -1.91
N SER A 130 -36.68 -1.79 -0.61
CA SER A 130 -35.54 -1.12 0.02
C SER A 130 -34.71 -2.10 0.84
N ILE A 131 -33.46 -1.73 1.07
CA ILE A 131 -32.54 -2.41 1.99
C ILE A 131 -31.94 -1.36 2.92
N LYS A 132 -31.43 -1.80 4.08
CA LYS A 132 -30.66 -0.98 5.01
C LYS A 132 -29.25 -0.77 4.45
N GLN A 133 -28.92 0.44 4.01
CA GLN A 133 -27.65 0.73 3.33
C GLN A 133 -26.47 0.75 4.31
N GLU A 134 -26.74 1.09 5.56
CA GLU A 134 -25.78 1.12 6.68
C GLU A 134 -25.19 -0.26 7.03
N LEU A 135 -25.74 -1.35 6.49
CA LEU A 135 -25.23 -2.71 6.72
C LEU A 135 -24.17 -3.17 5.71
N TRP A 136 -23.79 -2.31 4.76
CA TRP A 136 -22.93 -2.66 3.61
C TRP A 136 -21.57 -1.96 3.64
N ASP A 137 -21.12 -1.58 4.82
CA ASP A 137 -19.79 -1.00 5.01
C ASP A 137 -18.68 -1.98 4.63
N PRO A 138 -17.49 -1.47 4.24
CA PRO A 138 -16.35 -2.30 3.94
C PRO A 138 -15.95 -3.19 5.11
N VAL A 139 -15.44 -4.39 4.83
CA VAL A 139 -14.83 -5.24 5.85
C VAL A 139 -13.48 -4.63 6.25
N LEU A 140 -13.34 -4.33 7.54
CA LEU A 140 -12.12 -3.74 8.10
C LEU A 140 -11.08 -4.84 8.39
N LEU A 141 -9.81 -4.50 8.18
CA LEU A 141 -8.69 -5.31 8.68
C LEU A 141 -8.46 -5.00 10.16
N GLY A 142 -7.95 -5.99 10.90
CA GLY A 142 -7.41 -5.77 12.24
C GLY A 142 -5.98 -5.24 12.19
N GLY A 143 -5.47 -4.83 13.35
CA GLY A 143 -4.04 -4.56 13.53
C GLY A 143 -3.22 -5.84 13.73
N LEU A 144 -1.96 -5.65 14.12
CA LEU A 144 -1.10 -6.75 14.53
C LEU A 144 -1.63 -7.44 15.80
N PRO A 145 -1.39 -8.75 15.95
CA PRO A 145 -1.47 -9.40 17.26
C PRO A 145 -0.58 -8.66 18.26
N SER A 146 -1.02 -8.48 19.51
CA SER A 146 -0.33 -7.63 20.49
C SER A 146 1.16 -7.98 20.66
N ARG A 147 1.50 -9.28 20.73
CA ARG A 147 2.90 -9.73 20.84
C ARG A 147 3.74 -9.42 19.59
N ALA A 148 3.13 -9.39 18.41
CA ALA A 148 3.83 -9.09 17.17
C ALA A 148 4.24 -7.61 17.11
N ALA A 149 3.36 -6.71 17.54
CA ALA A 149 3.68 -5.28 17.59
C ALA A 149 4.87 -4.99 18.52
N SER A 150 4.85 -5.53 19.75
CA SER A 150 5.97 -5.36 20.69
C SER A 150 7.26 -6.00 20.19
N HIS A 151 7.19 -7.18 19.54
CA HIS A 151 8.39 -7.81 18.98
C HIS A 151 9.00 -6.97 17.86
N ILE A 152 8.20 -6.48 16.90
CA ILE A 152 8.68 -5.62 15.81
C ILE A 152 9.25 -4.31 16.38
N ALA A 153 8.58 -3.70 17.36
CA ALA A 153 9.07 -2.51 18.05
C ALA A 153 10.43 -2.77 18.71
N GLN A 154 10.59 -3.90 19.41
CA GLN A 154 11.84 -4.27 20.06
C GLN A 154 12.97 -4.47 19.05
N SER A 155 12.72 -5.18 17.94
CA SER A 155 13.71 -5.38 16.88
C SER A 155 14.12 -4.05 16.25
N LEU A 156 13.17 -3.19 15.90
CA LEU A 156 13.45 -1.86 15.35
C LEU A 156 14.22 -0.94 16.33
N ALA A 157 13.91 -1.01 17.63
CA ALA A 157 14.62 -0.22 18.64
C ALA A 157 16.09 -0.66 18.82
N ASN A 158 16.35 -1.97 18.76
CA ASN A 158 17.69 -2.54 18.90
C ASN A 158 18.54 -2.46 17.62
N ALA A 159 17.89 -2.39 16.46
CA ALA A 159 18.55 -2.35 15.16
C ALA A 159 19.59 -1.22 15.04
N LYS A 160 20.73 -1.52 14.41
CA LYS A 160 21.75 -0.52 14.08
C LYS A 160 21.43 0.19 12.77
N SER A 161 20.84 -0.52 11.81
CA SER A 161 20.41 0.01 10.51
C SER A 161 18.98 -0.45 10.20
N PRO A 162 17.97 0.04 10.94
CA PRO A 162 16.58 -0.31 10.66
C PRO A 162 16.11 0.33 9.36
N LEU A 163 15.36 -0.44 8.56
CA LEU A 163 14.81 0.00 7.29
C LEU A 163 13.31 -0.33 7.20
N ILE A 164 12.51 0.64 6.77
CA ILE A 164 11.16 0.39 6.27
C ILE A 164 11.18 0.42 4.74
N VAL A 165 10.70 -0.64 4.12
CA VAL A 165 10.49 -0.71 2.67
C VAL A 165 8.99 -0.64 2.40
N THR A 166 8.56 0.36 1.65
CA THR A 166 7.16 0.56 1.30
C THR A 166 6.98 0.80 -0.19
N GLY A 167 5.78 0.54 -0.71
CA GLY A 167 5.48 0.79 -2.13
C GLY A 167 4.14 1.49 -2.35
N TYR A 168 3.16 1.27 -1.49
CA TYR A 168 1.84 1.88 -1.65
C TYR A 168 1.14 2.21 -0.34
N SER A 169 1.87 2.26 0.78
CA SER A 169 1.30 2.64 2.07
C SER A 169 0.63 4.03 2.03
N GLY A 170 1.16 4.93 1.19
CA GLY A 170 0.59 6.26 0.94
C GLY A 170 -0.83 6.29 0.40
N ARG A 171 -1.40 5.15 -0.04
CA ARG A 171 -2.84 5.04 -0.37
C ARG A 171 -3.73 5.36 0.83
N ASN A 172 -3.25 5.11 2.04
CA ASN A 172 -3.81 5.69 3.24
C ASN A 172 -3.04 6.98 3.56
N HIS A 173 -3.67 8.14 3.29
CA HIS A 173 -3.05 9.45 3.46
C HIS A 173 -2.63 9.77 4.91
N SER A 174 -3.00 8.95 5.89
CA SER A 174 -2.56 9.11 7.30
C SER A 174 -1.25 8.36 7.61
N ILE A 175 -0.84 7.41 6.77
CA ILE A 175 0.39 6.63 7.00
C ILE A 175 1.66 7.50 6.91
N PRO A 176 1.82 8.44 5.96
CA PRO A 176 3.02 9.27 5.90
C PRO A 176 3.34 9.97 7.22
N ASP A 177 2.34 10.57 7.88
CA ASP A 177 2.53 11.23 9.18
C ASP A 177 2.92 10.23 10.29
N ALA A 178 2.31 9.04 10.30
CA ALA A 178 2.67 7.98 11.25
C ALA A 178 4.10 7.45 11.02
N LEU A 179 4.54 7.34 9.77
CA LEU A 179 5.92 6.97 9.45
C LEU A 179 6.92 8.06 9.81
N VAL A 180 6.56 9.35 9.65
CA VAL A 180 7.38 10.47 10.13
C VAL A 180 7.56 10.38 11.63
N GLU A 181 6.48 10.16 12.39
CA GLU A 181 6.55 10.00 13.83
C GLU A 181 7.44 8.80 14.24
N LEU A 182 7.38 7.70 13.48
CA LEU A 182 8.21 6.53 13.71
C LEU A 182 9.70 6.80 13.42
N ALA A 183 10.01 7.46 12.31
CA ALA A 183 11.36 7.89 11.96
C ALA A 183 11.92 8.92 12.97
N ASP A 184 11.08 9.81 13.48
CA ASP A 184 11.47 10.74 14.52
C ASP A 184 11.71 10.08 15.88
N THR A 185 11.03 8.96 16.13
CA THR A 185 11.21 8.16 17.36
C THR A 185 12.47 7.29 17.28
N ILE A 186 12.80 6.74 16.11
CA ILE A 186 13.99 5.91 15.89
C ILE A 186 14.93 6.65 14.93
N LYS A 187 15.90 7.40 15.46
CA LYS A 187 16.75 8.29 14.64
C LYS A 187 17.58 7.59 13.55
N ALA A 188 17.90 6.30 13.74
CA ALA A 188 18.62 5.49 12.75
C ALA A 188 17.71 4.90 11.65
N LEU A 189 16.39 5.05 11.75
CA LEU A 189 15.43 4.45 10.82
C LEU A 189 15.43 5.21 9.49
N HIS A 190 15.55 4.46 8.39
CA HIS A 190 15.36 4.96 7.04
C HIS A 190 14.11 4.36 6.38
N ILE A 191 13.57 5.09 5.40
CA ILE A 191 12.39 4.71 4.64
C ILE A 191 12.75 4.72 3.15
N LEU A 192 12.52 3.58 2.51
CA LEU A 192 12.72 3.35 1.09
C LEU A 192 11.37 3.12 0.40
N ASP A 193 11.06 3.94 -0.60
CA ASP A 193 9.88 3.77 -1.46
C ASP A 193 10.27 2.99 -2.72
N THR A 194 9.47 2.01 -3.12
CA THR A 194 9.77 1.16 -4.29
C THR A 194 8.88 1.37 -5.50
N ALA A 195 7.79 2.13 -5.39
CA ALA A 195 6.83 2.31 -6.49
C ALA A 195 6.73 3.76 -6.98
N GLY A 196 6.76 4.74 -6.07
CA GLY A 196 6.55 6.15 -6.38
C GLY A 196 5.17 6.48 -6.96
N SER A 197 4.19 5.57 -6.83
CA SER A 197 2.81 5.78 -7.31
C SER A 197 1.91 6.50 -6.30
N ASP A 198 2.31 6.48 -5.04
CA ASP A 198 1.58 7.03 -3.90
C ASP A 198 2.61 7.79 -3.02
N MET A 199 2.21 8.86 -2.34
CA MET A 199 3.12 9.58 -1.44
C MET A 199 3.24 8.79 -0.13
N CYS A 200 4.21 7.89 -0.03
CA CYS A 200 4.39 7.06 1.16
C CYS A 200 5.17 7.76 2.28
N PHE A 201 6.01 8.74 1.94
CA PHE A 201 6.84 9.47 2.89
C PHE A 201 7.25 10.85 2.35
N PRO A 202 7.33 11.90 3.18
CA PRO A 202 7.65 13.25 2.70
C PRO A 202 9.10 13.38 2.25
N GLY A 203 9.30 13.89 1.03
CA GLY A 203 10.63 13.90 0.40
C GLY A 203 11.65 14.88 0.96
N ASN A 204 11.26 15.72 1.94
CA ASN A 204 12.14 16.64 2.65
C ASN A 204 12.62 16.11 4.01
N HIS A 205 12.14 14.94 4.43
CA HIS A 205 12.54 14.36 5.72
C HIS A 205 13.85 13.57 5.57
N PRO A 206 14.84 13.73 6.47
CA PRO A 206 16.18 13.16 6.32
C PRO A 206 16.22 11.63 6.28
N ALA A 207 15.23 10.97 6.88
CA ALA A 207 15.09 9.51 6.83
C ALA A 207 14.69 8.95 5.45
N TRP A 208 14.31 9.79 4.49
CA TRP A 208 13.86 9.33 3.17
C TRP A 208 15.04 9.02 2.24
N LEU A 209 15.10 7.80 1.73
CA LEU A 209 16.12 7.39 0.76
C LEU A 209 15.72 7.67 -0.70
N GLY A 210 14.49 8.14 -0.92
CA GLY A 210 13.92 8.33 -2.25
C GLY A 210 13.21 7.09 -2.78
N VAL A 211 12.82 7.17 -4.05
CA VAL A 211 12.22 6.04 -4.77
C VAL A 211 13.32 5.19 -5.41
N ARG A 212 13.33 3.89 -5.17
CA ARG A 212 14.24 2.91 -5.80
C ARG A 212 13.49 1.66 -6.21
N GLN A 213 13.52 1.36 -7.51
CA GLN A 213 12.82 0.20 -8.05
C GLN A 213 13.65 -1.09 -7.89
N GLY A 214 13.62 -1.62 -6.67
CA GLY A 214 14.03 -2.97 -6.33
C GLY A 214 15.54 -3.19 -6.15
N ALA A 215 16.35 -2.15 -6.01
CA ALA A 215 17.75 -2.26 -5.62
C ALA A 215 18.23 -0.97 -4.97
N ASP A 216 18.79 -1.08 -3.77
CA ASP A 216 19.45 -0.01 -3.02
C ASP A 216 20.36 -0.65 -1.96
N ASP A 217 21.49 -0.01 -1.64
CA ASP A 217 22.47 -0.56 -0.69
C ASP A 217 21.88 -0.69 0.73
N SER A 218 20.95 0.20 1.10
CA SER A 218 20.24 0.13 2.39
C SER A 218 19.56 -1.21 2.65
N ILE A 219 19.07 -1.88 1.60
CA ILE A 219 18.45 -3.21 1.70
C ILE A 219 19.49 -4.26 2.09
N THR A 220 20.71 -4.16 1.56
CA THR A 220 21.81 -5.10 1.85
C THR A 220 22.45 -4.84 3.22
N GLU A 221 22.40 -3.59 3.70
CA GLU A 221 23.05 -3.15 4.94
C GLU A 221 22.13 -3.29 6.17
N ALA A 222 20.82 -3.24 5.97
CA ALA A 222 19.86 -3.29 7.05
C ALA A 222 19.96 -4.59 7.87
N ASP A 223 19.91 -4.46 9.19
CA ASP A 223 19.83 -5.59 10.13
C ASP A 223 18.40 -5.89 10.57
N VAL A 224 17.47 -4.94 10.39
CA VAL A 224 16.02 -5.16 10.53
C VAL A 224 15.28 -4.47 9.38
N ILE A 225 14.42 -5.20 8.68
CA ILE A 225 13.59 -4.67 7.59
C ILE A 225 12.11 -4.89 7.90
N LEU A 226 11.33 -3.80 7.94
CA LEU A 226 9.88 -3.86 7.93
C LEU A 226 9.36 -3.54 6.52
N VAL A 227 8.88 -4.57 5.83
CA VAL A 227 8.17 -4.42 4.56
C VAL A 227 6.72 -4.06 4.86
N LEU A 228 6.31 -2.84 4.53
CA LEU A 228 4.99 -2.28 4.81
C LEU A 228 4.27 -1.92 3.52
N ASP A 229 3.16 -2.59 3.22
CA ASP A 229 2.29 -2.29 2.07
C ASP A 229 3.12 -2.14 0.78
N CYS A 230 3.78 -3.24 0.39
CA CYS A 230 4.75 -3.24 -0.68
C CYS A 230 4.66 -4.51 -1.52
N ASP A 231 4.54 -4.35 -2.84
CA ASP A 231 4.44 -5.46 -3.79
C ASP A 231 5.81 -6.00 -4.19
N VAL A 232 6.81 -5.14 -4.38
CA VAL A 232 8.14 -5.54 -4.85
C VAL A 232 9.20 -4.80 -4.02
N PRO A 233 9.59 -5.34 -2.85
CA PRO A 233 10.55 -4.65 -1.98
C PRO A 233 11.98 -4.67 -2.54
N TRP A 234 12.38 -5.74 -3.24
CA TRP A 234 13.67 -5.87 -3.93
C TRP A 234 13.61 -6.85 -5.10
N ILE A 235 14.56 -6.72 -6.03
CA ILE A 235 14.77 -7.62 -7.17
C ILE A 235 15.94 -8.53 -6.84
N GLN A 236 15.63 -9.81 -6.61
CA GLN A 236 16.57 -10.83 -6.11
C GLN A 236 17.87 -10.99 -6.91
N THR A 237 17.87 -10.67 -8.21
CA THR A 237 19.06 -10.74 -9.07
C THR A 237 19.96 -9.51 -9.00
N ARG A 238 19.47 -8.42 -8.39
CA ARG A 238 20.16 -7.13 -8.29
C ARG A 238 20.55 -6.80 -6.85
N CYS A 239 19.68 -7.14 -5.90
CA CYS A 239 19.81 -6.78 -4.51
C CYS A 239 19.11 -7.83 -3.65
N LYS A 240 19.76 -8.21 -2.54
CA LYS A 240 19.22 -9.16 -1.56
C LYS A 240 19.41 -8.58 -0.17
N PRO A 241 18.44 -8.75 0.74
CA PRO A 241 18.67 -8.43 2.14
C PRO A 241 19.89 -9.13 2.70
N ASN A 242 20.48 -8.54 3.74
CA ASN A 242 21.47 -9.21 4.57
C ASN A 242 20.90 -10.58 5.01
N PRO A 243 21.61 -11.71 4.82
CA PRO A 243 21.15 -13.03 5.24
C PRO A 243 20.82 -13.15 6.74
N ASN A 244 21.36 -12.25 7.57
CA ASN A 244 21.11 -12.20 9.00
C ASN A 244 20.10 -11.11 9.41
N ALA A 245 19.50 -10.39 8.45
CA ALA A 245 18.48 -9.39 8.78
C ALA A 245 17.20 -10.05 9.28
N GLU A 246 16.59 -9.46 10.31
CA GLU A 246 15.21 -9.79 10.70
C GLU A 246 14.24 -9.05 9.77
N ILE A 247 13.33 -9.78 9.12
CA ILE A 247 12.44 -9.25 8.10
C ILE A 247 10.99 -9.51 8.50
N TYR A 248 10.23 -8.43 8.66
CA TYR A 248 8.79 -8.47 8.93
C TYR A 248 8.01 -7.96 7.71
N HIS A 249 6.89 -8.61 7.39
CA HIS A 249 6.04 -8.20 6.29
C HIS A 249 4.60 -7.95 6.76
N ILE A 250 4.14 -6.71 6.63
CA ILE A 250 2.79 -6.27 6.99
C ILE A 250 2.11 -5.77 5.73
N ASP A 251 0.95 -6.36 5.42
CA ASP A 251 0.23 -6.01 4.20
C ASP A 251 -1.26 -6.39 4.30
N ALA A 252 -2.10 -5.70 3.52
CA ALA A 252 -3.48 -6.08 3.28
C ALA A 252 -3.66 -7.33 2.38
N ASP A 253 -2.64 -7.69 1.61
CA ASP A 253 -2.55 -8.93 0.82
C ASP A 253 -1.13 -9.51 0.90
N PRO A 254 -0.74 -10.08 2.05
CA PRO A 254 0.65 -10.51 2.25
C PRO A 254 1.04 -11.71 1.39
N LEU A 255 0.06 -12.43 0.82
CA LEU A 255 0.28 -13.56 -0.10
C LEU A 255 0.27 -13.12 -1.57
N LYS A 256 -0.08 -11.86 -1.87
CA LYS A 256 -0.15 -11.30 -3.22
C LYS A 256 -0.95 -12.21 -4.15
N ARG A 257 -2.22 -12.45 -3.84
CA ARG A 257 -3.07 -13.48 -4.50
C ARG A 257 -3.14 -13.37 -6.03
N ARG A 258 -2.85 -12.19 -6.59
CA ARG A 258 -2.83 -11.93 -8.04
C ARG A 258 -1.46 -12.13 -8.69
N MET A 259 -0.41 -12.41 -7.92
CA MET A 259 0.95 -12.65 -8.40
C MET A 259 1.23 -14.15 -8.35
N PRO A 260 1.24 -14.86 -9.50
CA PRO A 260 1.38 -16.32 -9.51
C PRO A 260 2.70 -16.81 -8.88
N LEU A 261 3.75 -15.98 -8.96
CA LEU A 261 5.03 -16.21 -8.31
C LEU A 261 5.32 -15.03 -7.39
N PHE A 262 5.24 -15.25 -6.08
CA PHE A 262 5.59 -14.24 -5.09
C PHE A 262 6.14 -14.89 -3.83
N TYR A 263 7.27 -14.37 -3.35
CA TYR A 263 7.89 -14.79 -2.10
C TYR A 263 8.79 -13.68 -1.57
N ILE A 264 8.65 -13.40 -0.28
CA ILE A 264 9.61 -12.61 0.52
C ILE A 264 10.04 -13.53 1.65
N GLN A 265 11.34 -13.75 1.78
CA GLN A 265 11.94 -14.45 2.91
C GLN A 265 11.84 -13.55 4.15
N SER A 266 10.70 -13.63 4.83
CA SER A 266 10.39 -12.87 6.04
C SER A 266 10.29 -13.81 7.23
N ASP A 267 10.81 -13.42 8.38
CA ASP A 267 10.68 -14.12 9.66
C ASP A 267 9.24 -14.17 10.14
N ALA A 268 8.46 -13.12 9.88
CA ALA A 268 7.02 -13.13 10.09
C ALA A 268 6.25 -12.30 9.06
N ARG A 269 5.00 -12.70 8.84
CA ARG A 269 4.11 -12.12 7.84
C ARG A 269 2.71 -11.95 8.41
N TYR A 270 2.14 -10.76 8.27
CA TYR A 270 0.89 -10.37 8.91
C TYR A 270 -0.09 -9.82 7.87
N LEU A 271 -1.30 -10.38 7.88
CA LEU A 271 -2.47 -9.77 7.26
C LEU A 271 -3.04 -8.75 8.25
N ALA A 272 -2.70 -7.48 8.08
CA ALA A 272 -3.08 -6.43 9.01
C ALA A 272 -3.20 -5.08 8.29
N ASP A 273 -3.95 -4.16 8.91
CA ASP A 273 -4.01 -2.76 8.50
C ASP A 273 -2.67 -2.07 8.77
N GLY A 274 -2.06 -1.48 7.74
CA GLY A 274 -0.74 -0.86 7.82
C GLY A 274 -0.68 0.29 8.83
N LEU A 275 -1.67 1.19 8.82
CA LEU A 275 -1.72 2.34 9.73
C LEU A 275 -1.84 1.90 11.20
N THR A 276 -2.79 1.02 11.47
CA THR A 276 -3.00 0.47 12.82
C THR A 276 -1.74 -0.25 13.31
N SER A 277 -1.06 -0.98 12.42
CA SER A 277 0.19 -1.67 12.75
C SER A 277 1.31 -0.70 13.14
N VAL A 278 1.50 0.38 12.37
CA VAL A 278 2.48 1.44 12.68
C VAL A 278 2.16 2.10 14.02
N TRP A 279 0.90 2.42 14.30
CA TRP A 279 0.50 2.99 15.60
C TRP A 279 0.73 2.06 16.78
N GLN A 280 0.48 0.75 16.63
CA GLN A 280 0.75 -0.22 17.69
C GLN A 280 2.25 -0.33 17.98
N ILE A 281 3.09 -0.29 16.94
CA ILE A 281 4.55 -0.27 17.08
C ILE A 281 4.99 1.02 17.78
N LEU A 282 4.46 2.19 17.37
CA LEU A 282 4.74 3.48 17.99
C LEU A 282 4.35 3.52 19.46
N GLU A 283 3.18 3.00 19.83
CA GLU A 283 2.73 2.96 21.22
C GLU A 283 3.67 2.13 22.10
N ASP A 284 4.16 0.99 21.60
CA ASP A 284 5.15 0.18 22.32
C ASP A 284 6.50 0.90 22.44
N LEU A 285 6.96 1.58 21.39
CA LEU A 285 8.19 2.39 21.42
C LEU A 285 8.11 3.57 22.38
N LYS A 286 6.92 4.12 22.62
CA LYS A 286 6.73 5.27 23.50
C LYS A 286 6.43 4.91 24.95
N ARG A 287 5.69 3.82 25.17
CA ARG A 287 5.14 3.47 26.49
C ARG A 287 5.27 2.00 26.86
N GLY A 288 5.62 1.14 25.90
CA GLY A 288 5.83 -0.28 26.11
C GLY A 288 7.22 -0.63 26.59
N GLU A 289 7.61 -1.89 26.39
CA GLU A 289 8.92 -2.39 26.82
C GLU A 289 10.05 -1.77 26.00
N SER A 290 9.81 -1.50 24.71
CA SER A 290 10.79 -0.93 23.77
C SER A 290 11.18 0.52 24.10
N ALA A 291 10.34 1.25 24.84
CA ALA A 291 10.65 2.61 25.28
C ALA A 291 11.92 2.69 26.12
N LYS A 292 12.19 1.66 26.95
CA LYS A 292 13.40 1.59 27.78
C LYS A 292 14.65 1.39 26.93
N ILE A 293 14.53 0.59 25.87
CA ILE A 293 15.62 0.28 24.93
C ILE A 293 16.04 1.57 24.21
N LEU A 294 15.06 2.32 23.67
CA LEU A 294 15.34 3.60 23.01
C LEU A 294 15.96 4.63 23.97
N ALA A 295 15.45 4.72 25.21
CA ALA A 295 16.00 5.64 26.19
C ALA A 295 17.47 5.34 26.52
N MET A 296 17.81 4.06 26.71
CA MET A 296 19.19 3.63 26.94
C MET A 296 20.08 3.91 25.72
N LYS A 297 19.61 3.58 24.51
CA LYS A 297 20.36 3.81 23.27
C LYS A 297 20.65 5.30 23.04
N ASN A 298 19.64 6.15 23.20
CA ASN A 298 19.79 7.60 23.06
C ASN A 298 20.76 8.19 24.10
N GLN A 299 20.79 7.64 25.32
CA GLN A 299 21.76 8.04 26.35
C GLN A 299 23.19 7.66 25.94
N THR A 300 23.40 6.41 25.52
CA THR A 300 24.72 5.93 25.04
C THR A 300 25.22 6.76 23.86
N GLU A 301 24.39 7.00 22.85
CA GLU A 301 24.75 7.81 21.67
C GLU A 301 25.08 9.27 22.04
N ALA A 302 24.35 9.84 23.01
CA ALA A 302 24.63 11.19 23.50
C ALA A 302 25.95 11.24 24.31
N GLU A 303 26.27 10.21 25.09
CA GLU A 303 27.53 10.10 25.83
C GLU A 303 28.73 9.93 24.89
N GLU A 304 28.61 9.06 23.89
CA GLU A 304 29.64 8.88 22.84
C GLU A 304 29.86 10.17 22.05
N SER A 305 28.78 10.86 21.66
CA SER A 305 28.86 12.14 20.95
C SER A 305 29.57 13.21 21.79
N ARG A 306 29.26 13.30 23.09
CA ARG A 306 29.95 14.21 24.03
C ARG A 306 31.42 13.85 24.21
N HIS A 307 31.73 12.56 24.31
CA HIS A 307 33.11 12.09 24.43
C HIS A 307 33.93 12.45 23.18
N ASN A 308 33.38 12.22 22.00
CA ASN A 308 34.02 12.56 20.72
C ASN A 308 34.25 14.07 20.56
N LEU A 309 33.27 14.90 20.96
CA LEU A 309 33.43 16.36 20.98
C LEU A 309 34.55 16.79 21.95
N THR A 310 34.61 16.19 23.13
CA THR A 310 35.65 16.48 24.12
C THR A 310 37.06 16.10 23.60
N LEU A 311 37.17 14.96 22.91
CA LEU A 311 38.42 14.53 22.27
C LEU A 311 38.84 15.50 21.15
N LEU A 312 37.91 15.94 20.31
CA LEU A 312 38.15 16.94 19.26
C LEU A 312 38.62 18.27 19.86
N GLU A 313 37.97 18.76 20.91
CA GLU A 313 38.38 20.00 21.60
C GLU A 313 39.77 19.87 22.24
N SER A 314 40.09 18.71 22.83
CA SER A 314 41.41 18.46 23.41
C SER A 314 42.53 18.41 22.36
N ASN A 315 42.24 17.83 21.18
CA ASN A 315 43.18 17.78 20.06
C ASN A 315 43.38 19.16 19.42
N VAL A 316 42.34 20.00 19.35
CA VAL A 316 42.46 21.39 18.87
C VAL A 316 43.25 22.26 19.85
N SER A 317 43.13 22.03 21.16
CA SER A 317 43.92 22.71 22.21
C SER A 317 45.43 22.39 22.10
N LEU A 318 45.78 21.14 21.78
CA LEU A 318 47.17 20.69 21.60
C LEU A 318 47.82 21.21 20.30
N ALA A 319 47.03 21.65 19.32
CA ALA A 319 47.50 22.14 18.03
C ALA A 319 47.77 23.67 17.97
N ARG A 320 47.66 24.41 19.09
CA ARG A 320 48.01 25.84 19.12
C ARG A 320 49.53 26.03 19.05
N PRO A 321 50.09 26.70 18.02
CA PRO A 321 51.53 26.93 17.93
C PRO A 321 52.00 27.86 19.06
N SER A 322 53.13 27.51 19.68
CA SER A 322 53.78 28.33 20.69
C SER A 322 54.15 29.69 20.10
N ARG A 323 53.80 30.76 20.82
CA ARG A 323 54.15 32.14 20.45
C ARG A 323 55.67 32.28 20.30
N PHE A 324 56.14 32.44 19.07
CA PHE A 324 57.46 32.98 18.78
C PHE A 324 57.49 34.44 19.28
N GLN A 325 58.33 34.73 20.28
CA GLN A 325 58.73 36.09 20.63
C GLN A 325 59.57 36.65 19.48
N MET A 326 59.00 37.57 18.70
CA MET A 326 59.76 38.32 17.69
C MET A 326 60.19 39.65 18.31
N GLY A 327 61.50 39.76 18.52
CA GLY A 327 62.17 40.98 19.00
C GLY A 327 62.13 42.10 17.98
N VAL A 328 62.07 43.30 18.52
CA VAL A 328 62.18 44.62 17.90
C VAL A 328 63.33 44.70 16.88
N LEU A 329 63.03 45.22 15.67
CA LEU A 329 63.97 46.08 14.96
C LEU A 329 63.24 47.02 13.99
N ALA A 330 63.68 48.27 14.05
CA ALA A 330 63.07 49.45 13.48
C ALA A 330 63.56 49.76 12.05
N GLN A 331 62.85 50.72 11.44
CA GLN A 331 63.30 51.74 10.48
C GLN A 331 63.13 51.52 8.96
N ALA A 332 62.41 52.51 8.40
CA ALA A 332 62.69 53.30 7.20
C ALA A 332 62.24 52.77 5.82
N ILE A 333 61.05 53.22 5.39
CA ILE A 333 60.74 54.24 4.35
C ILE A 333 59.29 54.02 3.91
#